data_AF-A0A7R9YPQ1-F1
#
_entry.id   AF-A0A7R9YPQ1-F1
#
_cell.length_a   1.000
_cell.length_b   1.000
_cell.length_c   1.000
_cell.angle_alpha   90.00
_cell.angle_beta   90.00
_cell.angle_gamma   90.00
#
_symmetry.space_group_name_H-M   'P 1'
#
loop_
_entity.id
_entity.type
_entity.pdbx_description
1 polymer ?
#
loop_
_entity_poly.entity_id
_entity_poly.type
_entity_poly.pdbx_seq_one_letter_code
_entity_poly.pdbx_strand_id
1 'polypeptide(L)'
;AQGLFGQWDSKWLSHLASLDRAHLLRHAGIFVGKRKLCAACARRLGKPGALRSGCMRDVIARNMVATRVACVCLAEALAAEQHVDLLTVDAEGHDEMVLNQFPFERIVPAGIVYSAHMSKPAIARTAKMLSALGYKCRSPHNRRQGAEHVFWTAGRNASEQAAGTAAARVITS
;
A
#
# COMPACT_ATOMS: atom_id res chain seq x y z
N ALA A 1 -9.74 -6.05 -21.57
CA ALA A 1 -8.42 -5.62 -22.06
C ALA A 1 -7.38 -6.61 -21.54
N GLN A 2 -6.54 -7.18 -22.42
CA GLN A 2 -5.46 -8.10 -22.04
C GLN A 2 -4.30 -7.28 -21.45
N GLY A 3 -4.11 -7.35 -20.13
CA GLY A 3 -2.94 -6.82 -19.45
C GLY A 3 -1.77 -7.81 -19.51
N LEU A 4 -0.55 -7.30 -19.40
CA LEU A 4 0.76 -7.96 -19.57
C LEU A 4 1.03 -9.26 -18.75
N PHE A 5 0.06 -9.79 -17.99
CA PHE A 5 0.26 -10.89 -17.03
C PHE A 5 -0.84 -11.98 -17.01
N GLY A 6 -1.62 -12.13 -18.08
CA GLY A 6 -2.59 -13.24 -18.21
C GLY A 6 -3.98 -12.95 -17.63
N GLN A 7 -4.90 -13.91 -17.81
CA GLN A 7 -6.28 -13.83 -17.32
C GLN A 7 -6.33 -13.79 -15.79
N TRP A 8 -7.17 -12.90 -15.27
CA TRP A 8 -7.29 -12.57 -13.85
C TRP A 8 -8.38 -13.45 -13.24
N ASP A 9 -8.02 -14.61 -12.69
CA ASP A 9 -8.96 -15.53 -12.03
C ASP A 9 -9.00 -15.39 -10.50
N SER A 10 -8.47 -14.29 -9.95
CA SER A 10 -8.55 -14.04 -8.51
C SER A 10 -8.83 -12.56 -8.23
N LYS A 11 -9.77 -12.32 -7.31
CA LYS A 11 -10.36 -11.02 -6.90
C LYS A 11 -9.37 -10.10 -6.17
N TRP A 12 -8.13 -10.01 -6.63
CA TRP A 12 -7.05 -9.23 -6.01
C TRP A 12 -6.60 -8.11 -6.94
N LEU A 13 -6.67 -6.87 -6.48
CA LEU A 13 -6.03 -5.73 -7.13
C LEU A 13 -4.66 -5.51 -6.48
N SER A 14 -3.59 -6.01 -7.11
CA SER A 14 -2.22 -5.96 -6.57
C SER A 14 -1.33 -4.86 -7.18
N HIS A 15 -1.86 -3.98 -8.04
CA HIS A 15 -1.04 -3.11 -8.89
C HIS A 15 -1.31 -1.61 -8.63
N LEU A 16 -0.94 -1.12 -7.44
CA LEU A 16 -0.74 0.31 -7.18
C LEU A 16 0.71 0.55 -6.75
N ALA A 17 1.63 0.55 -7.72
CA ALA A 17 3.03 0.83 -7.47
C ALA A 17 3.36 2.29 -7.78
N SER A 18 3.53 3.10 -6.74
CA SER A 18 4.07 4.47 -6.80
C SER A 18 5.50 4.50 -6.28
N LEU A 19 6.37 3.61 -6.77
CA LEU A 19 7.79 3.66 -6.42
C LEU A 19 8.51 4.48 -7.49
N ASP A 20 8.71 5.76 -7.21
CA ASP A 20 9.57 6.60 -8.03
C ASP A 20 11.06 6.28 -7.78
N ARG A 21 11.92 6.76 -8.68
CA ARG A 21 13.38 6.58 -8.57
C ARG A 21 13.95 7.09 -7.24
N ALA A 22 13.41 8.19 -6.70
CA ALA A 22 13.88 8.75 -5.44
C ALA A 22 13.50 7.84 -4.25
N HIS A 23 12.32 7.23 -4.29
CA HIS A 23 11.85 6.24 -3.34
C HIS A 23 12.75 5.00 -3.36
N LEU A 24 13.00 4.43 -4.54
CA LEU A 24 13.90 3.28 -4.69
C LEU A 24 15.32 3.60 -4.22
N LEU A 25 15.84 4.80 -4.50
CA LEU A 25 17.17 5.20 -4.04
C LEU A 25 17.23 5.49 -2.53
N ARG A 26 16.12 5.96 -1.92
CA ARG A 26 16.00 6.15 -0.47
C ARG A 26 15.98 4.80 0.27
N HIS A 27 15.18 3.85 -0.20
CA HIS A 27 15.14 2.49 0.34
C HIS A 27 16.38 1.68 -0.04
N ALA A 28 17.05 2.03 -1.14
CA ALA A 28 18.36 1.49 -1.46
C ALA A 28 19.40 1.82 -0.38
N GLY A 29 19.16 2.79 0.50
CA GLY A 29 19.92 3.01 1.74
C GLY A 29 20.15 1.72 2.55
N ILE A 30 19.22 0.76 2.51
CA ILE A 30 19.36 -0.58 3.10
C ILE A 30 20.51 -1.37 2.44
N PHE A 31 20.73 -1.15 1.14
CA PHE A 31 21.83 -1.70 0.34
C PHE A 31 23.06 -0.77 0.29
N VAL A 32 22.94 0.49 0.72
CA VAL A 32 24.05 1.43 0.84
C VAL A 32 24.79 1.14 2.15
N GLY A 33 25.92 0.45 2.03
CA GLY A 33 27.00 0.66 2.98
C GLY A 33 27.11 -0.34 4.12
N LYS A 34 27.22 -1.63 3.81
CA LYS A 34 28.10 -2.48 4.62
C LYS A 34 29.41 -2.64 3.87
N ARG A 35 30.46 -1.89 4.25
CA ARG A 35 31.84 -2.07 3.73
C ARG A 35 32.23 -3.57 3.64
N LYS A 36 31.75 -4.36 4.61
CA LYS A 36 31.89 -5.82 4.66
C LYS A 36 31.26 -6.55 3.47
N LEU A 37 30.07 -6.13 3.00
CA LEU A 37 29.41 -6.71 1.82
C LEU A 37 30.17 -6.40 0.53
N CYS A 38 30.62 -5.15 0.35
CA CYS A 38 31.44 -4.76 -0.80
C CYS A 38 32.76 -5.54 -0.83
N ALA A 39 33.45 -5.68 0.32
CA ALA A 39 34.69 -6.45 0.42
C ALA A 39 34.47 -7.96 0.18
N ALA A 40 33.34 -8.51 0.64
CA ALA A 40 32.97 -9.90 0.35
C ALA A 40 32.70 -10.11 -1.14
N CYS A 41 31.97 -9.21 -1.80
CA CYS A 41 31.74 -9.26 -3.25
C CYS A 41 33.05 -9.13 -4.03
N ALA A 42 33.92 -8.18 -3.66
CA ALA A 42 35.22 -7.98 -4.28
C ALA A 42 36.10 -9.24 -4.24
N ARG A 43 36.09 -9.97 -3.10
CA ARG A 43 36.77 -11.27 -2.97
C ARG A 43 36.15 -12.35 -3.86
N ARG A 44 34.82 -12.47 -3.91
CA ARG A 44 34.12 -13.43 -4.78
C ARG A 44 34.37 -13.18 -6.27
N LEU A 45 34.56 -11.93 -6.66
CA LEU A 45 34.88 -11.54 -8.04
C LEU A 45 36.38 -11.65 -8.37
N GLY A 46 37.22 -12.14 -7.45
CA GLY A 46 38.67 -12.24 -7.65
C GLY A 46 39.39 -10.89 -7.74
N LYS A 47 38.76 -9.79 -7.30
CA LYS A 47 39.27 -8.41 -7.40
C LYS A 47 39.22 -7.70 -6.05
N PRO A 48 39.95 -8.16 -5.03
CA PRO A 48 39.95 -7.53 -3.70
C PRO A 48 40.38 -6.06 -3.81
N GLY A 49 39.65 -5.16 -3.13
CA GLY A 49 39.94 -3.72 -3.14
C GLY A 49 39.45 -2.95 -4.38
N ALA A 50 38.97 -3.62 -5.44
CA ALA A 50 38.54 -2.95 -6.67
C ALA A 50 37.16 -2.26 -6.57
N LEU A 51 36.31 -2.68 -5.62
CA LEU A 51 34.98 -2.10 -5.45
C LEU A 51 35.03 -0.88 -4.52
N ARG A 52 34.70 0.28 -5.07
CA ARG A 52 34.57 1.55 -4.33
C ARG A 52 33.45 1.46 -3.28
N SER A 53 33.56 2.25 -2.22
CA SER A 53 32.45 2.45 -1.27
C SER A 53 31.21 2.94 -2.02
N GLY A 54 30.09 2.23 -1.88
CA GLY A 54 28.85 2.55 -2.59
C GLY A 54 28.64 1.83 -3.91
N CYS A 55 29.48 0.86 -4.30
CA CYS A 55 29.31 0.11 -5.56
C CYS A 55 27.92 -0.53 -5.74
N MET A 56 27.26 -0.94 -4.65
CA MET A 56 25.88 -1.46 -4.71
C MET A 56 24.86 -0.40 -5.12
N ARG A 57 25.09 0.87 -4.77
CA ARG A 57 24.27 1.98 -5.24
C ARG A 57 24.38 2.11 -6.76
N ASP A 58 25.58 1.97 -7.31
CA ASP A 58 25.79 2.01 -8.76
C ASP A 58 25.16 0.81 -9.47
N VAL A 59 25.27 -0.39 -8.89
CA VAL A 59 24.60 -1.59 -9.41
C VAL A 59 23.10 -1.39 -9.44
N ILE A 60 22.48 -0.94 -8.33
CA ILE A 60 21.04 -0.70 -8.28
C ILE A 60 20.64 0.40 -9.27
N ALA A 61 21.36 1.52 -9.30
CA ALA A 61 21.05 2.63 -10.18
C ALA A 61 21.15 2.27 -11.68
N ARG A 62 22.14 1.44 -12.06
CA ARG A 62 22.33 0.98 -13.44
C ARG A 62 21.33 -0.09 -13.87
N ASN A 63 20.84 -0.89 -12.93
CA ASN A 63 19.86 -1.95 -13.20
C ASN A 63 18.42 -1.51 -12.93
N MET A 64 18.19 -0.24 -12.60
CA MET A 64 16.86 0.31 -12.39
C MET A 64 16.18 0.52 -13.74
N VAL A 65 15.09 -0.21 -13.96
CA VAL A 65 14.27 -0.08 -15.16
C VAL A 65 13.00 0.68 -14.78
N ALA A 66 12.69 1.72 -15.55
CA ALA A 66 11.42 2.41 -15.42
C ALA A 66 10.33 1.59 -16.12
N THR A 67 9.41 1.04 -15.35
CA THR A 67 8.22 0.37 -15.88
C THR A 67 7.03 1.31 -15.75
N ARG A 68 6.34 1.57 -16.86
CA ARG A 68 5.07 2.31 -16.82
C ARG A 68 3.99 1.36 -16.33
N VAL A 69 3.35 1.73 -15.22
CA VAL A 69 2.13 1.07 -14.73
C VAL A 69 0.94 1.95 -15.10
N ALA A 70 -0.14 1.33 -15.58
CA ALA A 70 -1.37 2.07 -15.81
C ALA A 70 -1.93 2.52 -14.44
N CYS A 71 -2.26 3.80 -14.31
CA CYS A 71 -3.03 4.26 -13.17
C CYS A 71 -4.45 3.69 -13.29
N VAL A 72 -4.98 3.19 -12.18
CA VAL A 72 -6.32 2.64 -12.10
C VAL A 72 -7.12 3.44 -11.09
N CYS A 73 -8.31 3.90 -11.48
CA CYS A 73 -9.26 4.46 -10.54
C CYS A 73 -9.90 3.32 -9.76
N LEU A 74 -9.78 3.34 -8.43
CA LEU A 74 -10.26 2.25 -7.59
C LEU A 74 -11.79 2.07 -7.68
N ALA A 75 -12.53 3.18 -7.80
CA ALA A 75 -13.98 3.15 -7.98
C ALA A 75 -14.40 2.47 -9.30
N GLU A 76 -13.68 2.73 -10.38
CA GLU A 76 -13.92 2.09 -11.68
C GLU A 76 -13.55 0.60 -11.66
N ALA A 77 -12.40 0.25 -11.07
CA ALA A 77 -11.96 -1.13 -10.95
C ALA A 77 -12.93 -1.99 -10.14
N LEU A 78 -13.59 -1.39 -9.14
CA LEU A 78 -14.56 -2.05 -8.29
C LEU A 78 -16.00 -1.86 -8.78
N ALA A 79 -16.25 -1.31 -9.98
CA ALA A 79 -17.60 -0.96 -10.43
C ALA A 79 -18.58 -2.15 -10.43
N ALA A 80 -18.11 -3.36 -10.75
CA ALA A 80 -18.92 -4.58 -10.71
C ALA A 80 -18.96 -5.25 -9.33
N GLU A 81 -18.05 -4.90 -8.43
CA GLU A 81 -17.94 -5.52 -7.11
C GLU A 81 -19.01 -5.00 -6.16
N GLN A 82 -19.69 -5.91 -5.46
CA GLN A 82 -20.73 -5.59 -4.48
C GLN A 82 -20.31 -5.91 -3.05
N HIS A 83 -19.27 -6.71 -2.88
CA HIS A 83 -18.88 -7.25 -1.58
C HIS A 83 -17.37 -7.45 -1.48
N VAL A 84 -16.81 -7.02 -0.35
CA VAL A 84 -15.41 -7.24 0.01
C VAL A 84 -15.39 -7.68 1.47
N ASP A 85 -14.88 -8.85 1.78
CA ASP A 85 -14.73 -9.29 3.18
C ASP A 85 -13.61 -8.53 3.89
N LEU A 86 -12.48 -8.39 3.19
CA LEU A 86 -11.25 -7.84 3.73
C LEU A 86 -10.59 -6.92 2.70
N LEU A 87 -10.37 -5.67 3.10
CA LEU A 87 -9.57 -4.72 2.33
C LEU A 87 -8.15 -4.65 2.92
N THR A 88 -7.16 -5.12 2.17
CA THR A 88 -5.75 -4.99 2.53
C THR A 88 -5.09 -3.90 1.70
N VAL A 89 -4.45 -2.93 2.35
CA VAL A 89 -3.74 -1.84 1.69
C VAL A 89 -2.28 -1.87 2.11
N ASP A 90 -1.39 -1.96 1.13
CA ASP A 90 0.03 -1.79 1.32
C ASP A 90 0.55 -0.89 0.20
N ALA A 91 0.58 0.40 0.47
CA ALA A 91 0.94 1.43 -0.50
C ALA A 91 2.18 2.21 -0.07
N GLU A 92 3.05 1.59 0.72
CA GLU A 92 4.36 2.13 1.12
C GLU A 92 4.26 3.57 1.68
N GLY A 93 3.23 3.83 2.48
CA GLY A 93 2.96 5.12 3.13
C GLY A 93 1.91 5.98 2.43
N HIS A 94 1.40 5.57 1.27
CA HIS A 94 0.28 6.20 0.56
C HIS A 94 -1.08 5.56 0.86
N ASP A 95 -1.16 4.73 1.90
CA ASP A 95 -2.34 3.94 2.26
C ASP A 95 -3.59 4.84 2.47
N GLU A 96 -3.42 6.03 3.04
CA GLU A 96 -4.48 7.03 3.20
C GLU A 96 -5.12 7.42 1.85
N MET A 97 -4.34 7.55 0.78
CA MET A 97 -4.84 7.92 -0.54
C MET A 97 -5.66 6.79 -1.17
N VAL A 98 -5.26 5.54 -0.93
CA VAL A 98 -6.00 4.36 -1.41
C VAL A 98 -7.32 4.24 -0.65
N LEU A 99 -7.28 4.41 0.67
CA LEU A 99 -8.48 4.37 1.51
C LEU A 99 -9.47 5.49 1.16
N ASN A 100 -9.00 6.72 0.91
CA ASN A 100 -9.87 7.83 0.51
C ASN A 100 -10.56 7.62 -0.86
N GLN A 101 -10.02 6.77 -1.73
CA GLN A 101 -10.61 6.46 -3.04
C GLN A 101 -11.51 5.21 -3.00
N PHE A 102 -11.49 4.46 -1.90
CA PHE A 102 -12.31 3.27 -1.78
C PHE A 102 -13.79 3.66 -1.63
N PRO A 103 -14.71 3.03 -2.40
CA PRO A 103 -16.12 3.42 -2.42
C PRO A 103 -16.89 2.88 -1.21
N PHE A 104 -16.57 3.37 0.00
CA PHE A 104 -17.17 2.94 1.27
C PHE A 104 -18.68 3.14 1.36
N GLU A 105 -19.24 4.02 0.53
CA GLU A 105 -20.68 4.27 0.40
C GLU A 105 -21.43 3.09 -0.23
N ARG A 106 -20.74 2.28 -1.04
CA ARG A 106 -21.32 1.15 -1.76
C ARG A 106 -20.84 -0.18 -1.22
N ILE A 107 -19.56 -0.26 -0.85
CA ILE A 107 -18.93 -1.49 -0.37
C ILE A 107 -18.43 -1.23 1.04
N VAL A 108 -18.88 -2.04 2.00
CA VAL A 108 -18.43 -1.95 3.39
C VAL A 108 -17.63 -3.21 3.74
N PRO A 109 -16.28 -3.15 3.69
CA PRO A 109 -15.46 -4.26 4.12
C PRO A 109 -15.72 -4.67 5.56
N ALA A 110 -15.82 -5.97 5.85
CA ALA A 110 -15.93 -6.44 7.23
C ALA A 110 -14.65 -6.14 8.02
N GLY A 111 -13.49 -6.23 7.36
CA GLY A 111 -12.18 -5.87 7.89
C GLY A 111 -11.38 -4.96 6.96
N ILE A 112 -10.55 -4.11 7.56
CA ILE A 112 -9.55 -3.30 6.84
C ILE A 112 -8.20 -3.50 7.53
N VAL A 113 -7.19 -3.83 6.75
CA VAL A 113 -5.78 -3.93 7.17
C VAL A 113 -4.98 -2.97 6.32
N TYR A 114 -4.16 -2.13 6.95
CA TYR A 114 -3.18 -1.34 6.21
C TYR A 114 -1.81 -1.32 6.87
N SER A 115 -0.78 -1.02 6.08
CA SER A 115 0.61 -0.98 6.54
C SER A 115 0.89 0.24 7.44
N ALA A 116 1.76 0.07 8.42
CA ALA A 116 2.19 1.09 9.38
C ALA A 116 3.14 2.15 8.78
N HIS A 117 3.26 2.23 7.45
CA HIS A 117 4.23 3.10 6.77
C HIS A 117 3.75 4.55 6.63
N MET A 118 2.49 4.84 6.97
CA MET A 118 1.94 6.19 6.99
C MET A 118 2.61 7.13 8.02
N SER A 119 2.64 8.42 7.68
CA SER A 119 3.01 9.47 8.63
C SER A 119 2.00 9.56 9.78
N LYS A 120 2.43 10.02 10.97
CA LYS A 120 1.51 10.21 12.13
C LYS A 120 0.27 11.05 11.79
N PRO A 121 0.37 12.18 11.04
CA PRO A 121 -0.80 12.92 10.61
C PRO A 121 -1.74 12.12 9.71
N ALA A 122 -1.20 11.35 8.77
CA ALA A 122 -1.99 10.49 7.88
C ALA A 122 -2.72 9.38 8.65
N ILE A 123 -2.05 8.75 9.62
CA ILE A 123 -2.68 7.78 10.53
C ILE A 123 -3.84 8.43 11.29
N ALA A 124 -3.66 9.63 11.83
CA ALA A 124 -4.71 10.32 12.59
C ALA A 124 -5.92 10.68 11.73
N ARG A 125 -5.70 11.16 10.49
CA ARG A 125 -6.78 11.45 9.53
C ARG A 125 -7.51 10.18 9.10
N THR A 126 -6.76 9.13 8.76
CA THR A 126 -7.32 7.82 8.40
C THR A 126 -8.16 7.25 9.53
N ALA A 127 -7.65 7.29 10.77
CA ALA A 127 -8.38 6.84 11.94
C ALA A 127 -9.69 7.61 12.14
N LYS A 128 -9.65 8.95 12.00
CA LYS A 128 -10.85 9.79 12.10
C LYS A 128 -11.89 9.42 11.04
N MET A 129 -11.46 9.23 9.79
CA MET A 129 -12.33 8.83 8.68
C MET A 129 -12.97 7.47 8.93
N LEU A 130 -12.17 6.44 9.24
CA LEU A 130 -12.67 5.08 9.48
C LEU A 130 -13.62 5.03 10.69
N SER A 131 -13.32 5.76 11.77
CA SER A 131 -14.23 5.87 12.91
C SER A 131 -15.54 6.57 12.56
N ALA A 132 -15.52 7.60 11.69
CA ALA A 132 -16.74 8.25 11.22
C ALA A 132 -17.62 7.32 10.37
N LEU A 133 -17.01 6.37 9.66
CA LEU A 133 -17.67 5.28 8.91
C LEU A 133 -18.09 4.10 9.81
N GLY A 134 -17.95 4.22 11.13
CA GLY A 134 -18.37 3.19 12.09
C GLY A 134 -17.37 2.06 12.31
N TYR A 135 -16.15 2.13 11.77
CA TYR A 135 -15.10 1.14 12.03
C TYR A 135 -14.47 1.33 13.41
N LYS A 136 -14.06 0.22 14.01
CA LYS A 136 -13.32 0.17 15.29
C LYS A 136 -11.93 -0.37 15.08
N CYS A 137 -10.93 0.38 15.53
CA CYS A 137 -9.53 -0.07 15.54
C CYS A 137 -9.36 -1.18 16.58
N ARG A 138 -8.78 -2.31 16.16
CA ARG A 138 -8.51 -3.48 17.02
C ARG A 138 -7.06 -3.58 17.44
N SER A 139 -6.15 -3.16 16.56
CA SER A 139 -4.72 -3.11 16.83
C SER A 139 -4.20 -1.71 16.50
N PRO A 140 -4.14 -0.79 17.48
CA PRO A 140 -3.54 0.51 17.25
C PRO A 140 -2.05 0.35 17.00
N HIS A 141 -1.52 1.09 16.03
CA HIS A 141 -0.10 1.07 15.67
C HIS A 141 0.79 1.28 16.92
N ASN A 142 1.56 0.25 17.30
CA ASN A 142 2.52 0.31 18.39
C ASN A 142 3.93 -0.08 17.89
N ARG A 143 4.79 0.92 17.61
CA ARG A 143 6.19 0.66 17.18
C ARG A 143 7.00 -0.14 18.19
N ARG A 144 6.63 -0.13 19.48
CA ARG A 144 7.36 -0.89 20.51
C ARG A 144 7.09 -2.39 20.45
N GLN A 145 6.01 -2.82 19.79
CA GLN A 145 5.62 -4.23 19.66
C GLN A 145 5.85 -4.78 18.24
N GLY A 146 6.47 -4.00 17.33
CA GLY A 146 6.72 -4.46 15.96
C GLY A 146 5.46 -4.66 15.12
N ALA A 147 4.33 -4.03 15.49
CA ALA A 147 3.12 -4.12 14.68
C ALA A 147 3.31 -3.34 13.37
N GLU A 148 3.53 -4.08 12.28
CA GLU A 148 3.69 -3.56 10.91
C GLU A 148 2.35 -3.25 10.24
N HIS A 149 1.23 -3.69 10.84
CA HIS A 149 -0.11 -3.50 10.29
C HIS A 149 -1.10 -2.97 11.33
N VAL A 150 -2.06 -2.19 10.85
CA VAL A 150 -3.19 -1.67 11.64
C VAL A 150 -4.46 -2.36 11.17
N PHE A 151 -5.24 -2.88 12.12
CA PHE A 151 -6.46 -3.62 11.83
C PHE A 151 -7.71 -2.91 12.35
N TRP A 152 -8.72 -2.83 11.48
CA TRP A 152 -10.02 -2.23 11.73
C TRP A 152 -11.13 -3.22 11.38
N THR A 153 -12.19 -3.23 12.18
CA THR A 153 -13.39 -4.04 11.91
C THR A 153 -14.61 -3.13 11.84
N ALA A 154 -15.53 -3.41 10.93
CA ALA A 154 -16.82 -2.73 10.89
C ALA A 154 -17.55 -2.86 12.24
N GLY A 155 -18.08 -1.75 12.76
CA GLY A 155 -19.06 -1.77 13.83
C GLY A 155 -20.45 -2.12 13.30
N ARG A 156 -21.39 -2.46 14.18
CA ARG A 156 -22.80 -2.75 13.79
C ARG A 156 -23.44 -1.64 12.94
N ASN A 157 -23.04 -0.39 13.18
CA ASN A 157 -23.60 0.80 12.52
C ASN A 157 -22.98 1.08 11.14
N ALA A 158 -21.83 0.50 10.79
CA ALA A 158 -21.14 0.77 9.52
C ALA A 158 -21.95 0.23 8.32
N SER A 159 -22.56 -0.94 8.48
CA SER A 159 -23.48 -1.55 7.53
C SER A 159 -24.79 -0.78 7.36
N GLU A 160 -25.29 -0.13 8.42
CA GLU A 160 -26.52 0.67 8.39
C GLU A 160 -26.30 2.05 7.75
N GLN A 161 -25.12 2.67 7.97
CA GLN A 161 -24.76 3.95 7.36
C GLN A 161 -24.56 3.85 5.85
N ALA A 162 -23.96 2.78 5.32
CA ALA A 162 -23.88 2.59 3.87
C ALA A 162 -25.27 2.49 3.21
N ALA A 163 -26.21 1.77 3.83
CA ALA A 163 -27.60 1.71 3.36
C ALA A 163 -28.30 3.08 3.42
N GLY A 164 -28.08 3.87 4.48
CA GLY A 164 -28.64 5.21 4.63
C GLY A 164 -28.07 6.26 3.67
N THR A 165 -26.79 6.17 3.33
CA THR A 165 -26.13 7.14 2.42
C THR A 165 -26.46 6.86 0.95
N ALA A 166 -26.62 5.59 0.57
CA ALA A 166 -27.16 5.20 -0.73
C ALA A 166 -28.61 5.68 -0.92
N ALA A 167 -29.46 5.51 0.11
CA ALA A 167 -30.85 5.96 0.08
C ALA A 167 -30.98 7.50 -0.01
N ALA A 168 -30.09 8.26 0.63
CA ALA A 168 -30.11 9.72 0.59
C ALA A 168 -29.75 10.32 -0.79
N ARG A 169 -29.04 9.58 -1.66
CA ARG A 169 -28.73 10.03 -3.03
C ARG A 169 -29.79 9.67 -4.07
N VAL A 170 -30.64 8.68 -3.80
CA VAL A 170 -31.72 8.26 -4.72
C VAL A 170 -32.93 9.21 -4.65
N ILE A 171 -32.99 10.13 -3.68
CA ILE A 171 -34.11 11.08 -3.50
C ILE A 171 -33.94 12.38 -4.32
N THR A 172 -32.83 12.57 -5.05
CA THR A 172 -32.70 13.69 -5.99
C THR A 172 -32.10 13.26 -7.32
N SER A 173 -32.95 12.90 -8.28
CA SER A 173 -32.89 13.21 -9.72
C SER A 173 -34.12 12.62 -10.41
#